data_AF-A0A453HRS7-F1
#
_entry.id   AF-A0A453HRS7-F1
#
_cell.length_a   1.000
_cell.length_b   1.000
_cell.length_c   1.000
_cell.angle_alpha   90.00
_cell.angle_beta   90.00
_cell.angle_gamma   90.00
#
_symmetry.space_group_name_H-M   'P 1'
#
loop_
_entity.id
_entity.type
_entity.pdbx_description
1 polymer ?
#
loop_
_entity_poly.entity_id
_entity_poly.type
_entity_poly.pdbx_seq_one_letter_code
_entity_poly.pdbx_strand_id
1 'polypeptide(L)'
;RISHRTHHQNHGHIDKDESWHPITENLYKEMEPSTKKLRFSLPYPLLAFPVYLWYRSPGKNGSHFNPSSDLFSPKERLDVIVSTTCWFTMIALLIAMACVFGLVPVLKLYGVPYAVFVMWLDLVTYLHHHGHQDLPWYRGEEWSYLRGGLTTVDRDYGWINNIHHDIGTHVIHHLFPQIPHYHLVEATKAARPVLGRYYREPEKSGPLPLHLFHVLLRSLRVDHFVSDVGDVVFYQTDPSLNGDNWTKNGKHK
;
A
#
# COMPACT_ATOMS: atom_id res chain seq x y z
N ARG A 1 -10.21 -1.96 -9.19
CA ARG A 1 -9.72 -2.09 -10.59
C ARG A 1 -9.26 -0.76 -11.18
N ILE A 2 -10.15 0.23 -11.32
CA ILE A 2 -9.83 1.48 -12.06
C ILE A 2 -8.75 2.31 -11.35
N SER A 3 -8.94 2.68 -10.09
CA SER A 3 -7.92 3.43 -9.33
C SER A 3 -6.62 2.63 -9.13
N HIS A 4 -6.74 1.31 -8.97
CA HIS A 4 -5.58 0.40 -8.92
C HIS A 4 -4.77 0.41 -10.23
N ARG A 5 -5.42 0.57 -11.39
CA ARG A 5 -4.71 0.76 -12.67
C ARG A 5 -3.87 2.04 -12.65
N THR A 6 -4.39 3.13 -12.08
CA THR A 6 -3.65 4.39 -11.94
C THR A 6 -2.39 4.21 -11.09
N HIS A 7 -2.47 3.44 -9.99
CA HIS A 7 -1.30 3.05 -9.20
C HIS A 7 -0.28 2.27 -10.03
N HIS A 8 -0.69 1.22 -10.74
CA HIS A 8 0.21 0.46 -11.63
C HIS A 8 0.79 1.28 -12.79
N GLN A 9 0.15 2.38 -13.20
CA GLN A 9 0.66 3.25 -14.25
C GLN A 9 1.68 4.26 -13.74
N ASN A 10 1.67 4.55 -12.44
CA ASN A 10 2.43 5.66 -11.84
C ASN A 10 3.25 5.25 -10.61
N HIS A 11 3.42 3.95 -10.34
CA HIS A 11 4.16 3.46 -9.18
C HIS A 11 5.53 4.13 -9.05
N GLY A 12 5.91 4.50 -7.83
CA GLY A 12 7.19 5.18 -7.57
C GLY A 12 7.28 6.63 -8.06
N HIS A 13 6.20 7.21 -8.60
CA HIS A 13 6.09 8.64 -8.87
C HIS A 13 5.43 9.36 -7.69
N ILE A 14 6.04 10.42 -7.18
CA ILE A 14 5.55 11.10 -5.96
C ILE A 14 4.16 11.71 -6.13
N ASP A 15 3.96 12.44 -7.24
CA ASP A 15 2.70 13.19 -7.44
C ASP A 15 1.56 12.34 -8.04
N LYS A 16 1.92 11.37 -8.89
CA LYS A 16 0.95 10.62 -9.70
C LYS A 16 0.53 9.28 -9.11
N ASP A 17 1.33 8.69 -8.23
CA ASP A 17 0.96 7.44 -7.55
C ASP A 17 -0.16 7.69 -6.52
N GLU A 18 -1.09 6.75 -6.36
CA GLU A 18 -2.34 6.93 -5.62
C GLU A 18 -2.30 6.38 -4.19
N SER A 19 -1.68 5.22 -4.01
CA SER A 19 -1.74 4.47 -2.75
C SER A 19 -0.37 4.43 -2.12
N TRP A 20 -0.30 4.70 -0.81
CA TRP A 20 0.92 4.64 -0.01
C TRP A 20 2.12 5.45 -0.57
N HIS A 21 1.91 6.40 -1.48
CA HIS A 21 2.96 7.30 -1.94
C HIS A 21 3.48 8.20 -0.79
N PRO A 22 4.73 8.68 -0.84
CA PRO A 22 5.33 9.45 0.23
C PRO A 22 4.63 10.81 0.37
N ILE A 23 4.63 11.32 1.59
CA ILE A 23 4.18 12.69 1.90
C ILE A 23 5.40 13.61 1.76
N THR A 24 5.26 14.75 1.10
CA THR A 24 6.34 15.74 1.05
C THR A 24 6.52 16.42 2.40
N GLU A 25 7.70 16.96 2.69
CA GLU A 25 8.02 17.53 3.98
C GLU A 25 7.06 18.67 4.39
N ASN A 26 6.72 19.57 3.46
CA ASN A 26 5.76 20.65 3.72
C ASN A 26 4.37 20.10 4.09
N LEU A 27 3.82 19.18 3.28
CA LEU A 27 2.53 18.56 3.58
C LEU A 27 2.56 17.80 4.91
N TYR A 28 3.66 17.10 5.19
CA TYR A 28 3.86 16.40 6.45
C TYR A 28 3.84 17.35 7.65
N LYS A 29 4.45 18.54 7.55
CA LYS A 29 4.43 19.56 8.62
C LYS A 29 3.01 20.11 8.87
N GLU A 30 2.22 20.25 7.82
CA GLU A 30 0.84 20.77 7.87
C GLU A 30 -0.19 19.71 8.31
N MET A 31 0.15 18.42 8.29
CA MET A 31 -0.77 17.35 8.67
C MET A 31 -1.19 17.42 10.14
N GLU A 32 -2.49 17.28 10.36
CA GLU A 32 -3.09 17.08 11.67
C GLU A 32 -2.46 15.89 12.43
N PRO A 33 -2.27 15.99 13.76
CA PRO A 33 -1.71 14.90 14.56
C PRO A 33 -2.49 13.58 14.43
N SER A 34 -3.81 13.64 14.26
CA SER A 34 -4.66 12.47 14.04
C SER A 34 -4.34 11.76 12.73
N THR A 35 -4.09 12.51 11.65
CA THR A 35 -3.71 11.97 10.34
C THR A 35 -2.30 11.36 10.40
N LYS A 36 -1.36 12.00 11.11
CA LYS A 36 -0.03 11.41 11.36
C LYS A 36 -0.15 10.10 12.13
N LYS A 37 -0.97 10.07 13.19
CA LYS A 37 -1.23 8.85 13.98
C LYS A 37 -1.86 7.75 13.13
N LEU A 38 -2.85 8.08 12.28
CA LEU A 38 -3.48 7.14 11.35
C LEU A 38 -2.45 6.53 10.39
N ARG A 39 -1.47 7.31 9.93
CA ARG A 39 -0.52 6.90 8.90
C ARG A 39 0.75 6.20 9.44
N PHE A 40 1.18 6.51 10.66
CA PHE A 40 2.48 6.07 11.18
C PHE A 40 2.41 5.25 12.48
N SER A 41 1.27 5.15 13.16
CA SER A 41 1.17 4.46 14.46
C SER A 41 0.29 3.22 14.38
N LEU A 42 0.84 2.03 14.65
CA LEU A 42 0.02 0.81 14.70
C LEU A 42 -1.09 0.89 15.77
N PRO A 43 -2.27 0.29 15.51
CA PRO A 43 -2.62 -0.52 14.33
C PRO A 43 -3.22 0.30 13.17
N TYR A 44 -3.32 1.62 13.31
CA TYR A 44 -4.15 2.46 12.44
C TYR A 44 -3.79 2.42 10.93
N PRO A 45 -2.51 2.35 10.52
CA PRO A 45 -2.13 2.22 9.10
C PRO A 45 -2.74 0.97 8.45
N LEU A 46 -2.93 -0.10 9.22
CA LEU A 46 -3.51 -1.37 8.75
C LEU A 46 -5.05 -1.31 8.66
N LEU A 47 -5.66 -0.17 8.99
CA LEU A 47 -7.09 0.05 8.87
C LEU A 47 -7.37 1.26 7.97
N ALA A 48 -6.36 1.71 7.22
CA ALA A 48 -6.42 2.92 6.42
C ALA A 48 -7.21 2.73 5.12
N PHE A 49 -7.28 1.52 4.57
CA PHE A 49 -7.93 1.27 3.27
C PHE A 49 -9.38 1.77 3.19
N PRO A 50 -10.29 1.51 4.16
CA PRO A 50 -11.63 2.09 4.12
C PRO A 50 -11.62 3.63 4.12
N VAL A 51 -10.72 4.26 4.88
CA VAL A 51 -10.58 5.73 4.91
C VAL A 51 -10.08 6.24 3.56
N TYR A 52 -9.10 5.56 2.96
CA TYR A 52 -8.58 5.84 1.63
C TYR A 52 -9.66 5.76 0.53
N LEU A 53 -10.62 4.83 0.64
CA LEU A 53 -11.74 4.78 -0.30
C LEU A 53 -12.60 6.04 -0.24
N TRP A 54 -12.82 6.59 0.96
CA TRP A 54 -13.63 7.80 1.15
C TRP A 54 -12.90 9.09 0.79
N TYR A 55 -11.63 9.23 1.19
CA TYR A 55 -10.92 10.52 1.19
C TYR A 55 -9.60 10.53 0.39
N ARG A 56 -9.16 9.39 -0.16
CA ARG A 56 -7.84 9.18 -0.80
C ARG A 56 -6.67 9.45 0.14
N SER A 57 -5.46 9.39 -0.40
CA SER A 57 -4.20 9.67 0.32
C SER A 57 -4.06 11.17 0.64
N PRO A 58 -3.38 11.55 1.73
CA PRO A 58 -3.14 12.96 2.05
C PRO A 58 -2.52 13.72 0.88
N GLY A 59 -3.01 14.93 0.61
CA GLY A 59 -2.61 15.73 -0.56
C GLY A 59 -3.43 15.45 -1.82
N LYS A 60 -4.32 14.45 -1.81
CA LYS A 60 -5.27 14.17 -2.90
C LYS A 60 -6.70 14.41 -2.43
N ASN A 61 -7.57 14.78 -3.37
CA ASN A 61 -8.98 15.10 -3.10
C ASN A 61 -9.90 14.14 -3.86
N GLY A 62 -11.12 13.94 -3.35
CA GLY A 62 -12.12 13.11 -4.00
C GLY A 62 -12.31 11.75 -3.33
N SER A 63 -13.14 10.92 -3.94
CA SER A 63 -13.64 9.68 -3.32
C SER A 63 -13.79 8.59 -4.37
N HIS A 64 -13.49 7.36 -3.98
CA HIS A 64 -13.72 6.19 -4.82
C HIS A 64 -15.20 5.90 -5.05
N PHE A 65 -16.09 6.48 -4.23
CA PHE A 65 -17.53 6.35 -4.36
C PHE A 65 -18.18 7.47 -5.20
N ASN A 66 -17.42 8.52 -5.54
CA ASN A 66 -17.91 9.65 -6.32
C ASN A 66 -17.55 9.47 -7.82
N PRO A 67 -18.52 9.26 -8.73
CA PRO A 67 -18.24 9.09 -10.15
C PRO A 67 -17.65 10.35 -10.81
N SER A 68 -17.79 11.52 -10.19
CA SER A 68 -17.19 12.77 -10.67
C SER A 68 -15.80 13.02 -10.11
N SER A 69 -15.22 12.10 -9.32
CA SER A 69 -13.83 12.21 -8.89
C SER A 69 -12.89 12.20 -10.10
N ASP A 70 -11.86 13.03 -10.04
CA ASP A 70 -10.68 13.05 -10.92
C ASP A 70 -9.94 11.70 -11.04
N LEU A 71 -10.20 10.75 -10.13
CA LEU A 71 -9.78 9.35 -10.23
C LEU A 71 -10.30 8.63 -11.47
N PHE A 72 -11.43 9.09 -12.03
CA PHE A 72 -12.19 8.36 -13.04
C PHE A 72 -12.36 9.20 -14.30
N SER A 73 -12.14 8.57 -15.45
CA SER A 73 -12.49 9.19 -16.72
C SER A 73 -14.02 9.23 -16.89
N PRO A 74 -14.56 10.13 -17.73
CA PRO A 74 -16.00 10.20 -17.99
C PRO A 74 -16.63 8.87 -18.45
N LYS A 75 -15.85 8.02 -19.13
CA LYS A 75 -16.30 6.70 -19.62
C LYS A 75 -16.44 5.66 -18.50
N GLU A 76 -15.80 5.87 -17.35
CA GLU A 76 -15.76 4.93 -16.22
C GLU A 76 -16.81 5.26 -15.15
N ARG A 77 -17.53 6.38 -15.28
CA ARG A 77 -18.50 6.85 -14.29
C ARG A 77 -19.60 5.84 -13.99
N LEU A 78 -20.07 5.13 -15.01
CA LEU A 78 -21.11 4.12 -14.85
C LEU A 78 -20.62 2.94 -14.00
N ASP A 79 -19.39 2.48 -14.24
CA ASP A 79 -18.77 1.41 -13.44
C ASP A 79 -18.68 1.80 -11.96
N VAL A 80 -18.35 3.08 -11.69
CA VAL A 80 -18.30 3.63 -10.32
C VAL A 80 -19.69 3.64 -9.69
N ILE A 81 -20.72 4.13 -10.39
CA ILE A 81 -22.10 4.14 -9.89
C ILE A 81 -22.58 2.73 -9.54
N VAL A 82 -22.34 1.76 -10.43
CA VAL A 82 -22.71 0.35 -10.20
C VAL A 82 -21.96 -0.20 -8.98
N SER A 83 -20.64 -0.03 -8.92
CA SER A 83 -19.83 -0.49 -7.78
C SER A 83 -20.27 0.12 -6.46
N THR A 84 -20.52 1.43 -6.43
CA THR A 84 -21.01 2.15 -5.25
C THR A 84 -22.37 1.64 -4.82
N THR A 85 -23.29 1.42 -5.77
CA THR A 85 -24.62 0.87 -5.49
C THR A 85 -24.51 -0.52 -4.87
N CYS A 86 -23.74 -1.42 -5.46
CA CYS A 86 -23.52 -2.77 -4.91
C CYS A 86 -22.95 -2.74 -3.49
N TRP A 87 -22.02 -1.82 -3.22
CA TRP A 87 -21.41 -1.69 -1.89
C TRP A 87 -22.43 -1.25 -0.84
N PHE A 88 -23.24 -0.22 -1.13
CA PHE A 88 -24.30 0.22 -0.22
C PHE A 88 -25.42 -0.82 -0.06
N THR A 89 -25.77 -1.54 -1.13
CA THR A 89 -26.69 -2.68 -1.03
C THR A 89 -26.16 -3.74 -0.08
N MET A 90 -24.87 -4.08 -0.16
CA MET A 90 -24.26 -5.06 0.76
C MET A 90 -24.33 -4.59 2.22
N ILE A 91 -24.09 -3.30 2.49
CA ILE A 91 -24.24 -2.74 3.84
C ILE A 91 -25.69 -2.85 4.33
N ALA A 92 -26.66 -2.49 3.49
CA ALA A 92 -28.07 -2.60 3.84
C ALA A 92 -28.46 -4.06 4.15
N LEU A 93 -27.95 -5.03 3.38
CA LEU A 93 -28.14 -6.45 3.64
C LEU A 93 -27.53 -6.87 4.99
N LEU A 94 -26.31 -6.43 5.31
CA LEU A 94 -25.67 -6.75 6.59
C LEU A 94 -26.43 -6.15 7.78
N ILE A 95 -26.96 -4.94 7.64
CA ILE A 95 -27.82 -4.31 8.65
C ILE A 95 -29.11 -5.12 8.82
N ALA A 96 -29.78 -5.48 7.72
CA ALA A 96 -30.98 -6.31 7.77
C ALA A 96 -30.71 -7.67 8.44
N MET A 97 -29.59 -8.32 8.10
CA MET A 97 -29.15 -9.55 8.75
C MET A 97 -28.89 -9.35 10.25
N ALA A 98 -28.30 -8.22 10.65
CA ALA A 98 -28.06 -7.90 12.05
C ALA A 98 -29.38 -7.67 12.82
N CYS A 99 -30.40 -7.11 12.16
CA CYS A 99 -31.73 -6.97 12.75
C CYS A 99 -32.46 -8.32 12.93
N VAL A 100 -32.25 -9.28 12.02
CA VAL A 100 -32.92 -10.59 12.06
C VAL A 100 -32.19 -11.60 12.98
N PHE A 101 -30.87 -11.68 12.86
CA PHE A 101 -30.04 -12.70 13.54
C PHE A 101 -29.26 -12.15 14.74
N GLY A 102 -29.34 -10.84 14.98
CA GLY A 102 -28.52 -10.14 15.96
C GLY A 102 -27.17 -9.69 15.41
N LEU A 103 -26.59 -8.68 16.07
CA LEU A 103 -25.31 -8.09 15.66
C LEU A 103 -24.13 -9.05 15.80
N VAL A 104 -24.11 -9.87 16.87
CA VAL A 104 -22.95 -10.73 17.20
C VAL A 104 -22.67 -11.78 16.12
N PRO A 105 -23.65 -12.54 15.60
CA PRO A 105 -23.40 -13.47 14.49
C PRO A 105 -22.87 -12.78 13.23
N VAL A 106 -23.42 -11.61 12.86
CA VAL A 106 -22.96 -10.86 11.68
C VAL A 106 -21.53 -10.36 11.85
N LEU A 107 -21.17 -9.86 13.04
CA LEU A 107 -19.78 -9.47 13.32
C LEU A 107 -18.83 -10.67 13.25
N LYS A 108 -19.21 -11.83 13.79
CA LYS A 108 -18.36 -13.02 13.75
C LYS A 108 -18.14 -13.56 12.34
N LEU A 109 -19.18 -13.58 11.50
CA LEU A 109 -19.14 -14.19 10.18
C LEU A 109 -18.67 -13.23 9.07
N TYR A 110 -18.86 -11.93 9.25
CA TYR A 110 -18.53 -10.92 8.24
C TYR A 110 -17.61 -9.83 8.77
N GLY A 111 -17.95 -9.20 9.90
CA GLY A 111 -17.20 -8.05 10.42
C GLY A 111 -15.73 -8.37 10.75
N VAL A 112 -15.48 -9.42 11.53
CA VAL A 112 -14.13 -9.83 11.94
C VAL A 112 -13.31 -10.33 10.74
N PRO A 113 -13.82 -11.24 9.87
CA PRO A 113 -13.10 -11.61 8.66
C PRO A 113 -12.78 -10.42 7.74
N TYR A 114 -13.72 -9.47 7.58
CA TYR A 114 -13.49 -8.26 6.79
C TYR A 114 -12.38 -7.39 7.39
N ALA A 115 -12.37 -7.19 8.71
CA ALA A 115 -11.31 -6.43 9.39
C ALA A 115 -9.93 -7.09 9.21
N VAL A 116 -9.85 -8.42 9.34
CA VAL A 116 -8.62 -9.19 9.08
C VAL A 116 -8.17 -9.03 7.63
N PHE A 117 -9.11 -9.11 6.67
CA PHE A 117 -8.81 -8.89 5.25
C PHE A 117 -8.27 -7.47 4.99
N VAL A 118 -8.88 -6.43 5.57
CA VAL A 118 -8.41 -5.04 5.44
C VAL A 118 -7.00 -4.90 6.00
N MET A 119 -6.75 -5.42 7.22
CA MET A 119 -5.42 -5.37 7.83
C MET A 119 -4.37 -6.10 7.01
N TRP A 120 -4.71 -7.25 6.44
CA TRP A 120 -3.80 -7.99 5.58
C TRP A 120 -3.54 -7.27 4.25
N LEU A 121 -4.58 -6.71 3.62
CA LEU A 121 -4.47 -5.94 2.38
C LEU A 121 -3.56 -4.73 2.55
N ASP A 122 -3.76 -3.92 3.60
CA ASP A 122 -2.92 -2.76 3.87
C ASP A 122 -1.48 -3.16 4.21
N LEU A 123 -1.29 -4.24 4.97
CA LEU A 123 0.04 -4.77 5.29
C LEU A 123 0.82 -5.16 4.03
N VAL A 124 0.22 -5.99 3.17
CA VAL A 124 0.86 -6.49 1.94
C VAL A 124 1.16 -5.33 1.00
N THR A 125 0.18 -4.44 0.79
CA THR A 125 0.36 -3.27 -0.07
C THR A 125 1.50 -2.39 0.45
N TYR A 126 1.51 -2.08 1.76
CA TYR A 126 2.58 -1.26 2.34
C TYR A 126 3.97 -1.89 2.15
N LEU A 127 4.13 -3.17 2.53
CA LEU A 127 5.42 -3.87 2.51
C LEU A 127 6.03 -4.02 1.11
N HIS A 128 5.21 -4.04 0.08
CA HIS A 128 5.69 -4.08 -1.30
C HIS A 128 6.20 -2.74 -1.83
N HIS A 129 5.84 -1.63 -1.19
CA HIS A 129 6.26 -0.29 -1.60
C HIS A 129 7.17 0.41 -0.56
N HIS A 130 7.38 -0.22 0.60
CA HIS A 130 8.08 0.36 1.75
C HIS A 130 8.98 -0.67 2.45
N GLY A 131 9.77 -0.18 3.41
CA GLY A 131 10.51 -1.04 4.33
C GLY A 131 11.74 -1.70 3.71
N HIS A 132 12.33 -1.11 2.68
CA HIS A 132 13.69 -1.43 2.23
C HIS A 132 14.52 -0.15 2.25
N GLN A 133 15.80 -0.24 2.63
CA GLN A 133 16.68 0.93 2.60
C GLN A 133 16.95 1.31 1.14
N ASP A 134 17.09 2.61 0.87
CA ASP A 134 17.45 3.11 -0.46
C ASP A 134 16.44 2.82 -1.58
N LEU A 135 15.13 2.88 -1.26
CA LEU A 135 14.10 2.96 -2.29
C LEU A 135 13.88 4.43 -2.69
N PRO A 136 14.31 4.84 -3.90
CA PRO A 136 14.05 6.19 -4.37
C PRO A 136 12.58 6.35 -4.75
N TRP A 137 12.11 7.57 -4.61
CA TRP A 137 10.92 8.07 -5.26
C TRP A 137 11.31 9.13 -6.29
N TYR A 138 10.59 9.16 -7.40
CA TYR A 138 10.96 9.98 -8.54
C TYR A 138 9.92 11.07 -8.83
N ARG A 139 10.40 12.20 -9.37
CA ARG A 139 9.60 13.29 -9.91
C ARG A 139 10.00 13.59 -11.36
N GLY A 140 9.09 14.22 -12.09
CA GLY A 140 9.39 14.80 -13.39
C GLY A 140 10.01 13.80 -14.36
N GLU A 141 11.12 14.22 -14.99
CA GLU A 141 11.82 13.45 -16.02
C GLU A 141 12.67 12.29 -15.45
N GLU A 142 12.96 12.28 -14.15
CA GLU A 142 13.67 11.17 -13.50
C GLU A 142 12.78 9.93 -13.32
N TRP A 143 11.46 10.10 -13.41
CA TRP A 143 10.53 8.98 -13.37
C TRP A 143 10.39 8.32 -14.75
N SER A 144 10.46 7.00 -14.78
CA SER A 144 9.97 6.18 -15.88
C SER A 144 9.23 4.97 -15.33
N TYR A 145 8.35 4.38 -16.14
CA TYR A 145 7.57 3.20 -15.74
C TYR A 145 8.45 2.06 -15.18
N LEU A 146 9.60 1.81 -15.84
CA LEU A 146 10.57 0.81 -15.42
C LEU A 146 11.25 1.21 -14.11
N ARG A 147 11.74 2.45 -13.99
CA ARG A 147 12.40 2.93 -12.76
C ARG A 147 11.47 2.82 -11.56
N GLY A 148 10.22 3.26 -11.70
CA GLY A 148 9.22 3.11 -10.66
C GLY A 148 8.90 1.65 -10.34
N GLY A 149 8.81 0.77 -11.34
CA GLY A 149 8.51 -0.65 -11.09
C GLY A 149 9.62 -1.33 -10.27
N LEU A 150 10.87 -0.93 -10.51
CA LEU A 150 12.05 -1.42 -9.78
C LEU A 150 12.20 -0.87 -8.36
N THR A 151 11.34 0.06 -7.91
CA THR A 151 11.28 0.50 -6.51
C THR A 151 10.31 -0.32 -5.67
N THR A 152 9.49 -1.15 -6.32
CA THR A 152 8.70 -2.16 -5.59
C THR A 152 9.60 -3.28 -5.06
N VAL A 153 9.12 -3.99 -4.04
CA VAL A 153 9.89 -4.97 -3.29
C VAL A 153 9.14 -6.29 -3.26
N ASP A 154 9.80 -7.35 -3.75
CA ASP A 154 9.32 -8.70 -3.56
C ASP A 154 9.38 -9.08 -2.07
N ARG A 155 8.39 -9.82 -1.58
CA ARG A 155 8.30 -10.27 -0.19
C ARG A 155 7.91 -11.73 -0.14
N ASP A 156 8.56 -12.51 0.72
CA ASP A 156 8.19 -13.91 0.94
C ASP A 156 7.27 -14.02 2.16
N TYR A 157 6.03 -14.47 1.96
CA TYR A 157 5.04 -14.63 3.03
C TYR A 157 4.94 -16.06 3.59
N GLY A 158 5.90 -16.94 3.26
CA GLY A 158 5.90 -18.33 3.74
C GLY A 158 4.74 -19.14 3.17
N TRP A 159 3.99 -19.84 4.03
CA TRP A 159 2.81 -20.61 3.60
C TRP A 159 1.69 -19.74 3.05
N ILE A 160 1.68 -18.45 3.40
CA ILE A 160 0.61 -17.54 3.01
C ILE A 160 0.71 -17.18 1.53
N ASN A 161 1.89 -17.28 0.89
CA ASN A 161 2.10 -16.96 -0.54
C ASN A 161 1.01 -17.58 -1.44
N ASN A 162 0.70 -18.86 -1.25
CA ASN A 162 -0.31 -19.57 -2.06
C ASN A 162 -1.74 -19.06 -1.84
N ILE A 163 -2.05 -18.51 -0.66
CA ILE A 163 -3.39 -18.01 -0.30
C ILE A 163 -3.69 -16.71 -1.03
N HIS A 164 -2.68 -15.84 -1.19
CA HIS A 164 -2.79 -14.57 -1.93
C HIS A 164 -2.10 -14.62 -3.28
N HIS A 165 -2.08 -15.82 -3.90
CA HIS A 165 -1.71 -16.01 -5.30
C HIS A 165 -0.32 -15.51 -5.67
N ASP A 166 0.65 -15.75 -4.79
CA ASP A 166 2.06 -15.40 -4.97
C ASP A 166 2.31 -13.91 -5.25
N ILE A 167 1.44 -13.01 -4.77
CA ILE A 167 1.62 -11.55 -4.97
C ILE A 167 2.94 -11.01 -4.40
N GLY A 168 3.65 -11.81 -3.59
CA GLY A 168 5.01 -11.55 -3.14
C GLY A 168 6.02 -11.35 -4.27
N THR A 169 5.74 -11.80 -5.50
CA THR A 169 6.50 -11.46 -6.72
C THR A 169 6.07 -10.11 -7.31
N HIS A 170 6.05 -9.10 -6.46
CA HIS A 170 5.39 -7.82 -6.74
C HIS A 170 6.12 -6.99 -7.81
N VAL A 171 7.44 -7.14 -7.96
CA VAL A 171 8.21 -6.43 -8.99
C VAL A 171 7.72 -6.79 -10.39
N ILE A 172 7.56 -8.08 -10.68
CA ILE A 172 7.08 -8.54 -11.99
C ILE A 172 5.60 -8.23 -12.16
N HIS A 173 4.80 -8.35 -11.10
CA HIS A 173 3.41 -7.91 -11.11
C HIS A 173 3.28 -6.42 -11.51
N HIS A 174 4.19 -5.56 -11.04
CA HIS A 174 4.19 -4.14 -11.41
C HIS A 174 4.74 -3.85 -12.80
N LEU A 175 5.79 -4.54 -13.22
CA LEU A 175 6.39 -4.34 -14.54
C LEU A 175 5.54 -4.92 -15.67
N PHE A 176 4.82 -6.01 -15.39
CA PHE A 176 4.04 -6.77 -16.37
C PHE A 176 2.69 -7.21 -15.77
N PRO A 177 1.79 -6.27 -15.42
CA PRO A 177 0.51 -6.58 -14.77
C PRO A 177 -0.46 -7.42 -15.62
N GLN A 178 -0.15 -7.65 -16.89
CA GLN A 178 -0.89 -8.54 -17.79
C GLN A 178 -0.52 -10.02 -17.59
N ILE A 179 0.63 -10.32 -16.97
CA ILE A 179 0.99 -11.69 -16.62
C ILE A 179 0.04 -12.15 -15.52
N PRO A 180 -0.69 -13.26 -15.71
CA PRO A 180 -1.62 -13.73 -14.71
C PRO A 180 -0.88 -14.27 -13.49
N HIS A 181 -1.51 -14.19 -12.31
CA HIS A 181 -0.89 -14.52 -11.03
C HIS A 181 -0.25 -15.92 -11.00
N TYR A 182 -0.86 -16.90 -11.66
CA TYR A 182 -0.39 -18.29 -11.72
C TYR A 182 0.89 -18.49 -12.56
N HIS A 183 1.36 -17.48 -13.29
CA HIS A 183 2.66 -17.48 -13.98
C HIS A 183 3.67 -16.49 -13.36
N LEU A 184 3.31 -15.73 -12.31
CA LEU A 184 4.22 -14.71 -11.78
C LEU A 184 5.51 -15.29 -11.19
N VAL A 185 5.45 -16.45 -10.54
CA VAL A 185 6.63 -17.13 -10.01
C VAL A 185 7.59 -17.56 -11.13
N GLU A 186 7.05 -18.09 -12.23
CA GLU A 186 7.81 -18.47 -13.41
C GLU A 186 8.44 -17.24 -14.08
N ALA A 187 7.65 -16.20 -14.31
CA ALA A 187 8.10 -14.95 -14.91
C ALA A 187 9.18 -14.27 -14.06
N THR A 188 9.05 -14.30 -12.73
CA THR A 188 10.07 -13.79 -11.80
C THR A 188 11.37 -14.55 -11.90
N LYS A 189 11.34 -15.88 -11.97
CA LYS A 189 12.54 -16.70 -12.18
C LYS A 189 13.22 -16.37 -13.51
N ALA A 190 12.45 -16.16 -14.57
CA ALA A 190 12.98 -15.81 -15.89
C ALA A 190 13.55 -14.38 -15.95
N ALA A 191 12.95 -13.43 -15.25
CA ALA A 191 13.35 -12.03 -15.25
C ALA A 191 14.55 -11.73 -14.33
N ARG A 192 14.73 -12.49 -13.25
CA ARG A 192 15.86 -12.37 -12.31
C ARG A 192 17.23 -12.15 -12.97
N PRO A 193 17.69 -13.00 -13.91
CA PRO A 193 19.00 -12.80 -14.56
C PRO A 193 19.06 -11.54 -15.43
N VAL A 194 17.92 -11.09 -15.99
CA VAL A 194 17.83 -9.88 -16.82
C VAL A 194 17.89 -8.62 -15.95
N LEU A 195 17.20 -8.63 -14.82
CA LEU A 195 17.22 -7.54 -13.84
C LEU A 195 18.59 -7.42 -13.14
N GLY A 196 19.29 -8.54 -12.97
CA GLY A 196 20.66 -8.57 -12.45
C GLY A 196 20.78 -7.82 -11.12
N ARG A 197 21.70 -6.84 -11.06
CA ARG A 197 21.94 -6.03 -9.85
C ARG A 197 20.75 -5.20 -9.37
N TYR A 198 19.73 -5.01 -10.21
CA TYR A 198 18.53 -4.24 -9.86
C TYR A 198 17.47 -5.10 -9.17
N TYR A 199 17.59 -6.43 -9.23
CA TYR A 199 16.69 -7.32 -8.51
C TYR A 199 17.13 -7.47 -7.05
N ARG A 200 16.18 -7.33 -6.13
CA ARG A 200 16.38 -7.49 -4.69
C ARG A 200 15.78 -8.82 -4.26
N GLU A 201 16.63 -9.76 -3.89
CA GLU A 201 16.15 -11.05 -3.38
C GLU A 201 15.40 -10.85 -2.05
N PRO A 202 14.16 -11.36 -1.93
CA PRO A 202 13.41 -11.27 -0.68
C PRO A 202 14.05 -12.16 0.40
N GLU A 203 14.09 -11.64 1.63
CA GLU A 203 14.39 -12.47 2.80
C GLU A 203 13.37 -13.61 2.89
N LYS A 204 13.87 -14.84 3.09
CA LYS A 204 13.02 -16.03 3.12
C LYS A 204 12.28 -16.14 4.43
N SER A 205 10.96 -16.34 4.34
CA SER A 205 10.14 -16.64 5.49
C SER A 205 10.26 -18.10 5.89
N GLY A 206 10.09 -18.37 7.19
CA GLY A 206 9.69 -19.70 7.65
C GLY A 206 8.23 -20.00 7.26
N PRO A 207 7.53 -20.88 8.00
CA PRO A 207 6.10 -21.10 7.79
C PRO A 207 5.26 -19.81 7.84
N LEU A 208 5.61 -18.91 8.77
CA LEU A 208 4.97 -17.60 8.96
C LEU A 208 5.97 -16.47 8.74
N PRO A 209 5.56 -15.32 8.18
CA PRO A 209 6.45 -14.23 7.83
C PRO A 209 6.71 -13.26 9.00
N LEU A 210 7.21 -13.77 10.12
CA LEU A 210 7.41 -12.96 11.33
C LEU A 210 8.41 -11.81 11.13
N HIS A 211 9.39 -11.97 10.23
CA HIS A 211 10.37 -10.93 9.91
C HIS A 211 9.72 -9.69 9.27
N LEU A 212 8.61 -9.84 8.53
CA LEU A 212 7.91 -8.73 7.89
C LEU A 212 7.26 -7.77 8.91
N PHE A 213 6.89 -8.26 10.09
CA PHE A 213 6.44 -7.37 11.18
C PHE A 213 7.56 -6.46 11.67
N HIS A 214 8.81 -6.97 11.74
CA HIS A 214 9.95 -6.15 12.07
C HIS A 214 10.21 -5.10 10.99
N VAL A 215 10.11 -5.49 9.71
CA VAL A 215 10.23 -4.57 8.57
C VAL A 215 9.18 -3.46 8.62
N LEU A 216 7.91 -3.81 8.84
CA LEU A 216 6.81 -2.85 9.00
C LEU A 216 7.09 -1.88 10.15
N LEU A 217 7.39 -2.40 11.34
CA LEU A 217 7.63 -1.59 12.53
C LEU A 217 8.81 -0.64 12.36
N ARG A 218 9.89 -1.08 11.72
CA ARG A 218 11.03 -0.23 11.41
C ARG A 218 10.61 0.86 10.42
N SER A 219 9.98 0.48 9.32
CA SER A 219 9.58 1.39 8.23
C SER A 219 8.65 2.49 8.74
N LEU A 220 7.60 2.14 9.49
CA LEU A 220 6.68 3.12 10.10
C LEU A 220 7.36 4.10 11.06
N ARG A 221 8.54 3.76 11.61
CA ARG A 221 9.33 4.64 12.48
C ARG A 221 10.32 5.50 11.72
N VAL A 222 10.77 5.12 10.53
CA VAL A 222 11.87 5.85 9.85
C VAL A 222 11.43 6.52 8.56
N ASP A 223 10.36 6.03 7.95
CA ASP A 223 9.87 6.45 6.63
C ASP A 223 8.67 7.41 6.79
N HIS A 224 8.94 8.66 7.16
CA HIS A 224 7.88 9.63 7.50
C HIS A 224 7.52 10.56 6.34
N PHE A 225 8.51 11.17 5.69
CA PHE A 225 8.31 12.13 4.61
C PHE A 225 9.47 12.11 3.61
N VAL A 226 9.33 12.81 2.49
CA VAL A 226 10.41 13.04 1.51
C VAL A 226 10.62 14.53 1.29
N SER A 227 11.85 14.93 0.94
CA SER A 227 12.20 16.34 0.64
C SER A 227 11.27 16.91 -0.45
N ASP A 228 10.76 18.13 -0.28
CA ASP A 228 10.05 18.86 -1.34
C ASP A 228 10.95 19.19 -2.55
N VAL A 229 12.27 19.21 -2.36
CA VAL A 229 13.26 19.53 -3.39
C VAL A 229 13.96 18.28 -3.92
N GLY A 230 14.22 18.27 -5.22
CA GLY A 230 14.98 17.23 -5.94
C GLY A 230 14.09 16.26 -6.71
N ASP A 231 14.63 15.67 -7.78
CA ASP A 231 13.86 14.79 -8.67
C ASP A 231 14.00 13.30 -8.31
N VAL A 232 15.03 12.96 -7.53
CA VAL A 232 15.23 11.64 -6.91
C VAL A 232 15.35 11.86 -5.41
N VAL A 233 14.39 11.34 -4.64
CA VAL A 233 14.34 11.56 -3.19
C VAL A 233 14.12 10.26 -2.44
N PHE A 234 14.49 10.28 -1.17
CA PHE A 234 14.39 9.14 -0.27
C PHE A 234 13.62 9.56 0.98
N TYR A 235 13.04 8.56 1.65
CA TYR A 235 12.37 8.77 2.91
C TYR A 235 13.31 9.34 3.97
N GLN A 236 12.75 10.23 4.79
CA GLN A 236 13.40 10.89 5.91
C GLN A 236 12.58 10.68 7.18
N THR A 237 13.29 10.72 8.31
CA THR A 237 12.74 10.45 9.62
C THR A 237 12.46 11.74 10.39
N ASP A 238 11.21 11.94 10.81
CA ASP A 238 10.91 12.85 11.92
C ASP A 238 11.32 12.22 13.27
N PRO A 239 12.35 12.76 13.96
CA PRO A 239 12.78 12.24 15.27
C PRO A 239 11.75 12.48 16.37
N SER A 240 10.86 13.48 16.23
CA SER A 240 9.86 13.83 17.25
C SER A 240 8.73 12.80 17.36
N LEU A 241 8.45 12.06 16.29
CA LEU A 241 7.42 11.02 16.26
C LEU A 241 7.76 9.78 17.10
N ASN A 242 9.05 9.51 17.32
CA ASN A 242 9.51 8.27 17.95
C ASN A 242 9.94 8.41 19.42
N GLY A 243 9.95 9.63 19.96
CA GLY A 243 10.51 9.92 21.28
C GLY A 243 12.04 9.73 21.36
N ASP A 244 12.68 10.43 22.31
CA ASP A 244 14.15 10.56 22.40
C ASP A 244 14.94 9.25 22.64
N ASN A 245 14.27 8.14 22.97
CA ASN A 245 14.92 6.90 23.41
C ASN A 245 15.46 6.01 22.28
N TRP A 246 15.06 6.22 21.02
CA TRP A 246 15.46 5.33 19.93
C TRP A 246 16.73 5.76 19.19
N THR A 247 17.00 7.07 19.11
CA THR A 247 18.19 7.63 18.43
C THR A 247 19.52 7.11 19.00
N LYS A 248 19.51 6.63 20.25
CA LYS A 248 20.67 6.01 20.90
C LYS A 248 20.99 4.58 20.41
N ASN A 249 20.01 3.84 19.88
CA ASN A 249 20.16 2.43 19.50
C ASN A 249 20.12 2.17 17.98
N GLY A 250 19.82 3.18 17.16
CA GLY A 250 19.71 3.04 15.70
C GLY A 250 21.03 3.04 14.92
N LYS A 251 22.18 3.30 15.58
CA LYS A 251 23.52 3.15 14.98
C LYS A 251 23.99 1.70 15.08
N HIS A 252 23.29 0.77 14.44
CA HIS A 252 23.85 -0.54 14.17
C HIS A 252 23.86 -0.79 12.66
N LYS A 253 25.08 -0.60 12.12
CA LYS A 253 25.71 -1.14 10.91
C LYS A 253 24.82 -1.43 9.70
#